data_AF-A0A4Q2JZN3-F1
#
_entry.id   AF-A0A4Q2JZN3-F1
#
_cell.length_a   1.000
_cell.length_b   1.000
_cell.length_c   1.000
_cell.angle_alpha   90.00
_cell.angle_beta   90.00
_cell.angle_gamma   90.00
#
_symmetry.space_group_name_H-M   'P 1'
#
loop_
_entity.id
_entity.type
_entity.pdbx_description
1 polymer ?
#
loop_
_entity_poly.entity_id
_entity_poly.type
_entity_poly.pdbx_seq_one_letter_code
_entity_poly.pdbx_strand_id
1 'polypeptide(L)'
;MGGEDEARGEAALGLTGADALEAALNRALGATFGADAALEASRRSQGFDEQQQRDADAARKLLREWRRHEERCDLRRCLVEGALGEWVRRNEARCVHRAYQQVGIVPSLQMDRRYKALRSMSSCDLLLKRVEQTIGAIEAKIASDSCERYAAVFNSAARALQQQLARVREVEVGQPCVPEGADADAGAGDAPVGGVAGAGDVDGAAAAGGAGAGAPGGLDDRLVGVFQDALGLPQVDVLGGVERESQQDLVANRIDVALAAVRACLDEWVYQAAQGVAGRRMPAFDVPAFGGVRCVRVVDVAQLTELLLQVKASYATYAKSVRQGGLFCAFGSDGEYGEAAPSAFSAFFRAVCSDPDEDEGDDDDCPEGIPDFVDEEAKRGGDDIARAIERMKTFNAQRYGGVLDDDPALPAEHFWYGVKKLSSFAEQAIQVDERAWDSYIDRVEYVVCEAAKPLSEAMDDEQIAQLEEALGALLADDNA
;
A
#
# COMPACT_ATOMS: atom_id res chain seq x y z
N MET A 1 -52.34 44.64 28.79
CA MET A 1 -51.88 43.46 29.55
C MET A 1 -51.93 42.27 28.60
N GLY A 2 -50.81 41.55 28.49
CA GLY A 2 -50.62 40.36 27.63
C GLY A 2 -50.37 40.73 26.17
N GLY A 3 -49.21 40.52 25.53
CA GLY A 3 -48.10 39.62 25.88
C GLY A 3 -48.33 38.25 25.27
N GLU A 4 -47.92 38.08 24.01
CA GLU A 4 -47.71 36.77 23.36
C GLU A 4 -46.41 36.85 22.54
N ASP A 5 -45.31 36.64 23.25
CA ASP A 5 -44.16 35.89 22.74
C ASP A 5 -44.59 34.42 22.62
N GLU A 6 -44.28 33.73 21.52
CA GLU A 6 -43.47 32.52 21.57
C GLU A 6 -43.16 31.93 20.18
N ALA A 7 -41.84 31.80 19.97
CA ALA A 7 -41.18 30.61 19.43
C ALA A 7 -41.46 30.20 17.97
N ARG A 8 -40.75 30.86 17.04
CA ARG A 8 -40.17 30.13 15.90
C ARG A 8 -38.76 29.70 16.29
N GLY A 9 -38.62 28.42 16.63
CA GLY A 9 -37.33 27.76 16.73
C GLY A 9 -36.68 27.73 15.35
N GLU A 10 -35.65 28.54 15.16
CA GLU A 10 -34.67 28.34 14.08
C GLU A 10 -33.75 27.20 14.50
N ALA A 11 -33.81 26.13 13.72
CA ALA A 11 -32.91 25.01 13.81
C ALA A 11 -31.47 25.51 13.66
N ALA A 12 -30.65 25.32 14.69
CA ALA A 12 -29.21 25.41 14.63
C ALA A 12 -28.70 24.35 13.64
N LEU A 13 -28.54 24.75 12.37
CA LEU A 13 -27.72 24.01 11.43
C LEU A 13 -26.29 24.11 11.95
N GLY A 14 -25.70 22.98 12.31
CA GLY A 14 -24.34 22.87 12.80
C GLY A 14 -23.36 23.45 11.78
N LEU A 15 -22.83 24.63 12.10
CA LEU A 15 -21.73 25.24 11.36
C LEU A 15 -20.51 24.35 11.50
N THR A 16 -19.80 24.12 10.39
CA THR A 16 -18.48 23.46 10.45
C THR A 16 -17.48 24.41 11.14
N GLY A 17 -16.38 23.88 11.69
CA GLY A 17 -15.37 24.71 12.39
C GLY A 17 -14.86 25.89 11.55
N ALA A 18 -14.69 25.67 10.25
CA ALA A 18 -14.30 26.71 9.30
C ALA A 18 -15.34 27.84 9.14
N ASP A 19 -16.64 27.52 9.12
CA ASP A 19 -17.71 28.53 9.00
C ASP A 19 -17.82 29.38 10.28
N ALA A 20 -17.58 28.76 11.44
CA ALA A 20 -17.54 29.44 12.73
C ALA A 20 -16.32 30.37 12.85
N LEU A 21 -15.15 29.91 12.40
CA LEU A 21 -13.92 30.71 12.33
C LEU A 21 -14.08 31.90 11.37
N GLU A 22 -14.68 31.69 10.19
CA GLU A 22 -14.98 32.76 9.23
C GLU A 22 -15.87 33.85 9.87
N ALA A 23 -16.95 33.46 10.52
CA ALA A 23 -17.85 34.39 11.21
C ALA A 23 -17.17 35.13 12.38
N ALA A 24 -16.23 34.49 13.07
CA ALA A 24 -15.46 35.10 14.15
C ALA A 24 -14.41 36.10 13.62
N LEU A 25 -13.68 35.76 12.56
CA LEU A 25 -12.71 36.62 11.90
C LEU A 25 -13.35 37.86 11.28
N ASN A 26 -14.49 37.70 10.61
CA ASN A 26 -15.23 38.84 10.05
C ASN A 26 -15.70 39.82 11.12
N ARG A 27 -16.11 39.32 12.30
CA ARG A 27 -16.44 40.17 13.45
C ARG A 27 -15.21 40.86 14.04
N ALA A 28 -14.08 40.16 14.15
CA ALA A 28 -12.82 40.70 14.62
C ALA A 28 -12.35 41.88 13.75
N LEU A 29 -12.37 41.71 12.44
CA LEU A 29 -12.01 42.74 11.46
C LEU A 29 -12.96 43.94 11.53
N GLY A 30 -14.27 43.69 11.61
CA GLY A 30 -15.28 44.75 11.76
C GLY A 30 -15.09 45.57 13.04
N ALA A 31 -14.63 44.96 14.13
CA ALA A 31 -14.32 45.65 15.38
C ALA A 31 -13.02 46.47 15.30
N THR A 32 -11.97 45.96 14.64
CA THR A 32 -10.69 46.67 14.51
C THR A 32 -10.77 47.90 13.60
N PHE A 33 -11.64 47.87 12.58
CA PHE A 33 -11.74 48.95 11.59
C PHE A 33 -13.02 49.81 11.70
N GLY A 34 -13.99 49.43 12.54
CA GLY A 34 -15.32 50.05 12.61
C GLY A 34 -15.52 51.19 13.63
N ALA A 35 -14.49 51.58 14.39
CA ALA A 35 -14.69 52.42 15.59
C ALA A 35 -14.83 53.94 15.37
N ASP A 36 -14.62 54.51 14.17
CA ASP A 36 -14.67 55.97 13.94
C ASP A 36 -15.83 56.43 13.03
N ALA A 37 -17.06 56.36 13.55
CA ALA A 37 -18.26 56.69 12.76
C ALA A 37 -19.25 57.62 13.48
N ALA A 38 -19.06 58.93 13.35
CA ALA A 38 -20.17 59.88 13.44
C ALA A 38 -20.12 61.07 12.45
N LEU A 39 -18.98 61.43 11.85
CA LEU A 39 -18.85 62.74 11.15
C LEU A 39 -18.58 62.76 9.63
N GLU A 40 -18.24 61.66 8.95
CA GLU A 40 -17.93 61.64 7.49
C GLU A 40 -18.88 60.78 6.63
N ALA A 41 -20.16 60.66 7.01
CA ALA A 41 -21.14 59.74 6.39
C ALA A 41 -21.36 59.87 4.86
N SER A 42 -20.84 60.91 4.19
CA SER A 42 -21.13 61.17 2.77
C SER A 42 -19.94 61.03 1.80
N ARG A 43 -18.69 60.90 2.29
CA ARG A 43 -17.52 60.47 1.47
C ARG A 43 -17.19 58.98 1.66
N ARG A 44 -17.93 58.33 2.57
CA ARG A 44 -17.67 57.00 3.12
C ARG A 44 -18.18 55.83 2.27
N SER A 45 -19.12 55.96 1.32
CA SER A 45 -19.64 54.74 0.67
C SER A 45 -18.54 53.99 -0.11
N GLN A 46 -17.78 54.68 -0.97
CA GLN A 46 -16.70 54.05 -1.73
C GLN A 46 -15.52 53.60 -0.85
N GLY A 47 -15.15 54.37 0.18
CA GLY A 47 -14.06 53.98 1.10
C GLY A 47 -14.45 52.87 2.08
N PHE A 48 -15.72 52.78 2.46
CA PHE A 48 -16.27 51.71 3.28
C PHE A 48 -16.40 50.42 2.47
N ASP A 49 -16.84 50.51 1.21
CA ASP A 49 -16.88 49.37 0.28
C ASP A 49 -15.46 48.82 0.01
N GLU A 50 -14.47 49.70 -0.19
CA GLU A 50 -13.06 49.31 -0.34
C GLU A 50 -12.47 48.69 0.95
N GLN A 51 -12.80 49.23 2.12
CA GLN A 51 -12.34 48.68 3.40
C GLN A 51 -12.97 47.32 3.68
N GLN A 52 -14.28 47.18 3.42
CA GLN A 52 -15.01 45.92 3.57
C GLN A 52 -14.46 44.84 2.61
N GLN A 53 -14.02 45.23 1.40
CA GLN A 53 -13.33 44.32 0.49
C GLN A 53 -11.98 43.85 1.03
N ARG A 54 -11.19 44.75 1.66
CA ARG A 54 -9.89 44.40 2.26
C ARG A 54 -10.05 43.47 3.46
N ASP A 55 -11.05 43.72 4.31
CA ASP A 55 -11.37 42.85 5.44
C ASP A 55 -11.78 41.46 4.94
N ALA A 56 -12.63 41.41 3.91
CA ALA A 56 -12.98 40.15 3.26
C ALA A 56 -11.75 39.43 2.67
N ASP A 57 -10.80 40.14 2.06
CA ASP A 57 -9.58 39.56 1.52
C ASP A 57 -8.61 39.07 2.60
N ALA A 58 -8.52 39.77 3.75
CA ALA A 58 -7.76 39.34 4.92
C ALA A 58 -8.37 38.08 5.55
N ALA A 59 -9.70 38.04 5.73
CA ALA A 59 -10.42 36.86 6.18
C ALA A 59 -10.20 35.66 5.23
N ARG A 60 -10.22 35.89 3.91
CA ARG A 60 -9.88 34.86 2.91
C ARG A 60 -8.43 34.39 2.99
N LYS A 61 -7.47 35.26 3.31
CA LYS A 61 -6.07 34.83 3.53
C LYS A 61 -5.97 33.93 4.77
N LEU A 62 -6.65 34.26 5.86
CA LEU A 62 -6.66 33.47 7.10
C LEU A 62 -7.34 32.11 6.90
N LEU A 63 -8.50 32.07 6.26
CA LEU A 63 -9.17 30.82 5.93
C LEU A 63 -8.31 29.92 5.04
N ARG A 64 -7.48 30.50 4.17
CA ARG A 64 -6.50 29.74 3.39
C ARG A 64 -5.40 29.14 4.26
N GLU A 65 -4.88 29.88 5.25
CA GLU A 65 -3.90 29.32 6.20
C GLU A 65 -4.51 28.21 7.07
N TRP A 66 -5.75 28.40 7.53
CA TRP A 66 -6.49 27.37 8.27
C TRP A 66 -6.72 26.11 7.44
N ARG A 67 -7.22 26.26 6.20
CA ARG A 67 -7.38 25.12 5.29
C ARG A 67 -6.07 24.42 5.01
N ARG A 68 -4.96 25.14 4.82
CA ARG A 68 -3.63 24.52 4.68
C ARG A 68 -3.21 23.75 5.93
N HIS A 69 -3.60 24.22 7.12
CA HIS A 69 -3.34 23.48 8.35
C HIS A 69 -4.20 22.21 8.41
N GLU A 70 -5.49 22.27 8.09
CA GLU A 70 -6.36 21.08 7.98
C GLU A 70 -5.83 20.08 6.95
N GLU A 71 -5.44 20.56 5.76
CA GLU A 71 -4.81 19.76 4.70
C GLU A 71 -3.52 19.08 5.19
N ARG A 72 -2.71 19.77 6.01
CA ARG A 72 -1.52 19.18 6.65
C ARG A 72 -1.88 18.12 7.70
N CYS A 73 -2.95 18.32 8.49
CA CYS A 73 -3.44 17.29 9.42
C CYS A 73 -3.91 16.04 8.67
N ASP A 74 -4.69 16.22 7.60
CA ASP A 74 -5.18 15.11 6.79
C ASP A 74 -4.02 14.39 6.07
N LEU A 75 -3.02 15.13 5.58
CA LEU A 75 -1.82 14.55 4.99
C LEU A 75 -1.05 13.69 6.01
N ARG A 76 -0.81 14.21 7.21
CA ARG A 76 -0.14 13.48 8.30
C ARG A 76 -0.89 12.19 8.67
N ARG A 77 -2.22 12.26 8.76
CA ARG A 77 -3.08 11.07 8.95
C ARG A 77 -2.86 10.05 7.84
N CYS A 78 -2.93 10.48 6.58
CA CYS A 78 -2.70 9.62 5.41
C CYS A 78 -1.30 8.99 5.40
N LEU A 79 -0.26 9.71 5.84
CA LEU A 79 1.11 9.19 5.93
C LEU A 79 1.21 8.07 6.97
N VAL A 80 0.67 8.28 8.17
CA VAL A 80 0.67 7.25 9.22
C VAL A 80 -0.14 6.01 8.80
N GLU A 81 -1.34 6.22 8.24
CA GLU A 81 -2.17 5.12 7.72
C GLU A 81 -1.44 4.38 6.58
N GLY A 82 -0.78 5.10 5.68
CA GLY A 82 0.02 4.52 4.60
C GLY A 82 1.20 3.70 5.10
N ALA A 83 1.95 4.22 6.07
CA ALA A 83 3.10 3.53 6.67
C ALA A 83 2.68 2.24 7.38
N LEU A 84 1.59 2.28 8.15
CA LEU A 84 1.04 1.10 8.83
C LEU A 84 0.46 0.08 7.86
N GLY A 85 -0.30 0.53 6.87
CA GLY A 85 -0.85 -0.33 5.81
C GLY A 85 0.26 -1.04 5.05
N GLU A 86 1.28 -0.31 4.62
CA GLU A 86 2.43 -0.87 3.94
C GLU A 86 3.20 -1.87 4.83
N TRP A 87 3.38 -1.55 6.11
CA TRP A 87 4.00 -2.46 7.07
C TRP A 87 3.22 -3.77 7.22
N VAL A 88 1.88 -3.70 7.31
CA VAL A 88 1.01 -4.88 7.41
C VAL A 88 1.13 -5.74 6.15
N ARG A 89 1.06 -5.15 4.96
CA ARG A 89 1.17 -5.87 3.67
C ARG A 89 2.54 -6.51 3.48
N ARG A 90 3.62 -5.83 3.86
CA ARG A 90 4.98 -6.41 3.83
C ARG A 90 5.11 -7.59 4.78
N ASN A 91 4.55 -7.48 6.00
CA ASN A 91 4.57 -8.58 6.97
C ASN A 91 3.69 -9.75 6.55
N GLU A 92 2.53 -9.48 5.94
CA GLU A 92 1.65 -10.49 5.37
C GLU A 92 2.42 -11.40 4.41
N ALA A 93 3.04 -10.82 3.37
CA ALA A 93 3.79 -11.58 2.37
C ALA A 93 4.90 -12.44 3.01
N ARG A 94 5.60 -11.89 4.01
CA ARG A 94 6.67 -12.59 4.73
C ARG A 94 6.14 -13.73 5.60
N CYS A 95 5.07 -13.49 6.37
CA CYS A 95 4.45 -14.48 7.25
C CYS A 95 3.93 -15.66 6.42
N VAL A 96 3.26 -15.37 5.30
CA VAL A 96 2.78 -16.38 4.35
C VAL A 96 3.96 -17.16 3.79
N HIS A 97 4.99 -16.48 3.27
CA HIS A 97 6.17 -17.15 2.72
C HIS A 97 6.88 -18.06 3.73
N ARG A 98 7.09 -17.58 4.95
CA ARG A 98 7.69 -18.36 6.05
C ARG A 98 6.81 -19.55 6.44
N ALA A 99 5.49 -19.37 6.49
CA ALA A 99 4.57 -20.45 6.78
C ALA A 99 4.59 -21.54 5.68
N TYR A 100 4.68 -21.16 4.40
CA TYR A 100 4.87 -22.10 3.30
C TYR A 100 6.15 -22.94 3.47
N GLN A 101 7.26 -22.30 3.85
CA GLN A 101 8.53 -22.98 4.12
C GLN A 101 8.42 -23.94 5.34
N GLN A 102 7.81 -23.49 6.44
CA GLN A 102 7.67 -24.28 7.67
C GLN A 102 6.77 -25.50 7.47
N VAL A 103 5.66 -25.36 6.75
CA VAL A 103 4.77 -26.47 6.46
C VAL A 103 5.38 -27.40 5.41
N GLY A 104 6.36 -26.93 4.62
CA GLY A 104 7.07 -27.73 3.63
C GLY A 104 6.19 -28.05 2.41
N ILE A 105 5.39 -27.08 1.97
CA ILE A 105 4.66 -27.17 0.69
C ILE A 105 5.64 -26.82 -0.42
N VAL A 106 5.66 -27.64 -1.48
CA VAL A 106 6.52 -27.37 -2.64
C VAL A 106 6.02 -26.09 -3.34
N PRO A 107 6.89 -25.10 -3.58
CA PRO A 107 6.55 -23.88 -4.32
C PRO A 107 6.00 -24.18 -5.71
N SER A 108 5.50 -23.15 -6.40
CA SER A 108 5.11 -23.28 -7.81
C SER A 108 6.23 -23.94 -8.63
N LEU A 109 5.83 -24.83 -9.52
CA LEU A 109 6.74 -25.60 -10.37
C LEU A 109 7.43 -24.69 -11.39
N GLN A 110 6.82 -23.55 -11.75
CA GLN A 110 7.39 -22.56 -12.69
C GLN A 110 7.85 -23.22 -13.99
N MET A 111 6.97 -24.02 -14.60
CA MET A 111 7.33 -24.94 -15.67
C MET A 111 7.82 -24.25 -16.93
N ASP A 112 7.28 -23.07 -17.27
CA ASP A 112 7.72 -22.30 -18.44
C ASP A 112 9.18 -21.85 -18.28
N ARG A 113 9.54 -21.35 -17.09
CA ARG A 113 10.93 -20.99 -16.77
C ARG A 113 11.87 -22.21 -16.82
N ARG A 114 11.41 -23.37 -16.31
CA ARG A 114 12.19 -24.60 -16.36
C ARG A 114 12.38 -25.06 -17.81
N TYR A 115 11.32 -25.07 -18.61
CA TYR A 115 11.36 -25.48 -20.01
C TYR A 115 12.27 -24.58 -20.84
N LYS A 116 12.15 -23.25 -20.70
CA LYS A 116 13.04 -22.27 -21.33
C LYS A 116 14.51 -22.52 -20.99
N ALA A 117 14.82 -22.77 -19.71
CA ALA A 117 16.16 -23.12 -19.27
C ALA A 117 16.66 -24.44 -19.88
N LEU A 118 15.80 -25.44 -20.03
CA LEU A 118 16.16 -26.72 -20.67
C LEU A 118 16.47 -26.55 -22.16
N ARG A 119 15.70 -25.73 -22.89
CA ARG A 119 15.92 -25.44 -24.31
C ARG A 119 17.28 -24.79 -24.60
N SER A 120 17.79 -24.00 -23.65
CA SER A 120 19.12 -23.37 -23.74
C SER A 120 20.30 -24.33 -23.50
N MET A 121 20.07 -25.60 -23.12
CA MET A 121 21.13 -26.54 -22.78
C MET A 121 21.78 -27.18 -24.01
N SER A 122 23.11 -27.27 -23.99
CA SER A 122 23.92 -27.88 -25.06
C SER A 122 24.34 -29.33 -24.77
N SER A 123 24.01 -29.89 -23.61
CA SER A 123 24.41 -31.24 -23.20
C SER A 123 23.19 -32.15 -22.98
N CYS A 124 23.15 -33.29 -23.67
CA CYS A 124 22.08 -34.28 -23.55
C CYS A 124 22.03 -34.91 -22.14
N ASP A 125 23.18 -35.25 -21.54
CA ASP A 125 23.21 -35.87 -20.21
C ASP A 125 22.75 -34.90 -19.12
N LEU A 126 23.18 -33.63 -19.22
CA LEU A 126 22.75 -32.59 -18.29
C LEU A 126 21.25 -32.29 -18.45
N LEU A 127 20.76 -32.23 -19.70
CA LEU A 127 19.34 -32.06 -20.01
C LEU A 127 18.51 -33.16 -19.35
N LEU A 128 18.84 -34.44 -19.60
CA LEU A 128 18.10 -35.57 -19.06
C LEU A 128 18.08 -35.57 -17.54
N LYS A 129 19.22 -35.26 -16.89
CA LYS A 129 19.30 -35.11 -15.43
C LYS A 129 18.38 -34.01 -14.90
N ARG A 130 18.27 -32.88 -15.62
CA ARG A 130 17.42 -31.75 -15.23
C ARG A 130 15.93 -32.02 -15.48
N VAL A 131 15.61 -32.81 -16.50
CA VAL A 131 14.26 -33.34 -16.73
C VAL A 131 13.85 -34.29 -15.61
N GLU A 132 14.71 -35.22 -15.18
CA GLU A 132 14.44 -36.10 -14.02
C GLU A 132 14.19 -35.30 -12.74
N GLN A 133 14.99 -34.26 -12.48
CA GLN A 133 14.76 -33.34 -11.37
C GLN A 133 13.41 -32.63 -11.45
N THR A 134 12.96 -32.30 -12.66
CA THR A 134 11.66 -31.66 -12.88
C THR A 134 10.51 -32.63 -12.58
N ILE A 135 10.57 -33.87 -13.06
CA ILE A 135 9.60 -34.92 -12.72
C ILE A 135 9.59 -35.16 -11.20
N GLY A 136 10.76 -35.24 -10.57
CA GLY A 136 10.88 -35.41 -9.12
C GLY A 136 10.26 -34.26 -8.31
N ALA A 137 10.36 -33.02 -8.80
CA ALA A 137 9.71 -31.88 -8.17
C ALA A 137 8.17 -31.94 -8.28
N ILE A 138 7.66 -32.39 -9.44
CA ILE A 138 6.22 -32.60 -9.63
C ILE A 138 5.69 -33.70 -8.70
N GLU A 139 6.42 -34.82 -8.60
CA GLU A 139 6.10 -35.92 -7.69
C GLU A 139 6.10 -35.47 -6.23
N ALA A 140 7.12 -34.71 -5.81
CA ALA A 140 7.17 -34.14 -4.47
C ALA A 140 5.98 -33.22 -4.18
N LYS A 141 5.55 -32.43 -5.17
CA LYS A 141 4.37 -31.55 -5.04
C LYS A 141 3.07 -32.34 -4.88
N ILE A 142 2.84 -33.34 -5.73
CA ILE A 142 1.66 -34.23 -5.64
C ILE A 142 1.61 -34.91 -4.26
N ALA A 143 2.76 -35.35 -3.74
CA ALA A 143 2.85 -35.99 -2.44
C ALA A 143 2.67 -35.01 -1.26
N SER A 144 3.14 -33.76 -1.39
CA SER A 144 3.07 -32.78 -0.32
C SER A 144 1.68 -32.16 -0.16
N ASP A 145 0.97 -31.98 -1.27
CA ASP A 145 -0.16 -31.05 -1.34
C ASP A 145 -1.42 -31.65 -0.71
N SER A 146 -1.90 -30.97 0.34
CA SER A 146 -3.14 -31.32 1.03
C SER A 146 -3.88 -30.09 1.56
N CYS A 147 -5.21 -30.14 1.52
CA CYS A 147 -6.06 -29.05 1.99
C CYS A 147 -5.75 -28.66 3.44
N GLU A 148 -5.46 -29.65 4.30
CA GLU A 148 -5.07 -29.43 5.70
C GLU A 148 -3.75 -28.65 5.82
N ARG A 149 -2.75 -28.97 4.99
CA ARG A 149 -1.47 -28.25 4.99
C ARG A 149 -1.62 -26.83 4.49
N TYR A 150 -2.39 -26.60 3.42
CA TYR A 150 -2.70 -25.25 2.95
C TYR A 150 -3.45 -24.44 4.01
N ALA A 151 -4.48 -25.01 4.65
CA ALA A 151 -5.15 -24.35 5.77
C ALA A 151 -4.20 -24.08 6.95
N ALA A 152 -3.26 -24.98 7.24
CA ALA A 152 -2.25 -24.80 8.28
C ALA A 152 -1.28 -23.65 7.97
N VAL A 153 -0.91 -23.44 6.70
CA VAL A 153 -0.07 -22.32 6.27
C VAL A 153 -0.72 -20.99 6.66
N PHE A 154 -1.97 -20.75 6.25
CA PHE A 154 -2.64 -19.48 6.55
C PHE A 154 -2.92 -19.29 8.04
N ASN A 155 -3.25 -20.38 8.76
CA ASN A 155 -3.39 -20.31 10.23
C ASN A 155 -2.07 -19.98 10.93
N SER A 156 -0.94 -20.53 10.45
CA SER A 156 0.38 -20.20 10.97
C SER A 156 0.76 -18.75 10.65
N ALA A 157 0.51 -18.31 9.41
CA ALA A 157 0.75 -16.94 8.97
C ALA A 157 -0.07 -15.93 9.78
N ALA A 158 -1.36 -16.22 10.06
CA ALA A 158 -2.20 -15.37 10.90
C ALA A 158 -1.61 -15.20 12.31
N ARG A 159 -1.15 -16.28 12.94
CA ARG A 159 -0.54 -16.23 14.28
C ARG A 159 0.79 -15.48 14.27
N ALA A 160 1.62 -15.69 13.25
CA ALA A 160 2.86 -14.97 13.08
C ALA A 160 2.60 -13.46 12.91
N LEU A 161 1.62 -13.08 12.09
CA LEU A 161 1.22 -11.68 11.92
C LEU A 161 0.72 -11.07 13.22
N GLN A 162 -0.08 -11.79 14.01
CA GLN A 162 -0.53 -11.33 15.33
C GLN A 162 0.64 -11.08 16.30
N GLN A 163 1.67 -11.93 16.28
CA GLN A 163 2.88 -11.73 17.07
C GLN A 163 3.65 -10.47 16.63
N GLN A 164 3.73 -10.21 15.32
CA GLN A 164 4.37 -9.00 14.80
C GLN A 164 3.57 -7.74 15.16
N LEU A 165 2.24 -7.78 15.07
CA LEU A 165 1.38 -6.67 15.48
C LEU A 165 1.51 -6.35 16.96
N ALA A 166 1.79 -7.34 17.81
CA ALA A 166 2.08 -7.07 19.22
C ALA A 166 3.36 -6.24 19.40
N ARG A 167 4.37 -6.38 18.51
CA ARG A 167 5.59 -5.55 18.53
C ARG A 167 5.33 -4.12 18.08
N VAL A 168 4.42 -3.91 17.11
CA VAL A 168 4.02 -2.56 16.68
C VAL A 168 3.40 -1.78 17.84
N ARG A 169 2.73 -2.45 18.78
CA ARG A 169 2.19 -1.81 19.99
C ARG A 169 3.26 -1.28 20.95
N GLU A 170 4.46 -1.85 20.89
CA GLU A 170 5.58 -1.43 21.72
C GLU A 170 6.35 -0.25 21.09
N VAL A 171 6.02 0.16 19.86
CA VAL A 171 6.62 1.35 19.24
C VAL A 171 6.08 2.59 19.94
N GLU A 172 7.02 3.40 20.44
CA GLU A 172 6.74 4.67 21.10
C GLU A 172 6.82 5.81 20.10
N VAL A 173 5.94 6.80 20.24
CA VAL A 173 5.99 8.03 19.46
C VAL A 173 7.26 8.79 19.84
N GLY A 174 7.98 9.22 18.82
CA GLY A 174 9.24 9.94 18.93
C GLY A 174 9.16 11.31 19.61
N GLN A 175 10.29 12.02 19.64
CA GLN A 175 10.34 13.39 20.13
C GLN A 175 9.89 14.37 19.04
N PRO A 176 9.13 15.43 19.40
CA PRO A 176 8.68 16.41 18.44
C PRO A 176 9.83 17.28 17.91
N CYS A 177 9.63 17.86 16.73
CA CYS A 177 10.53 18.85 16.16
C CYS A 177 10.50 20.13 16.99
N VAL A 178 11.67 20.60 17.44
CA VAL A 178 11.77 21.84 18.22
C VAL A 178 11.58 23.03 17.27
N PRO A 179 10.61 23.93 17.51
CA PRO A 179 10.43 25.10 16.67
C PRO A 179 11.65 26.02 16.73
N GLU A 180 12.13 26.48 15.58
CA GLU A 180 13.28 27.38 15.48
C GLU A 180 13.01 28.67 16.28
N GLY A 181 13.77 28.89 17.36
CA GLY A 181 13.62 30.01 18.28
C GLY A 181 13.28 29.65 19.73
N ALA A 182 13.04 28.37 20.04
CA ALA A 182 12.86 27.88 21.41
C ALA A 182 14.18 27.67 22.21
N ASP A 183 15.34 27.82 21.58
CA ASP A 183 16.63 27.88 22.26
C ASP A 183 16.90 29.30 22.78
N ALA A 184 16.16 29.68 23.82
CA ALA A 184 16.57 30.74 24.73
C ALA A 184 16.16 30.36 26.16
N ASP A 185 17.11 29.74 26.85
CA ASP A 185 17.22 29.71 28.32
C ASP A 185 16.38 28.67 29.09
N ALA A 186 16.77 27.40 28.98
CA ALA A 186 16.67 26.45 30.09
C ALA A 186 17.99 26.39 30.87
N GLY A 187 18.54 27.55 31.22
CA GLY A 187 19.61 27.71 32.19
C GLY A 187 19.03 28.03 33.57
N ALA A 188 19.25 27.14 34.53
CA ALA A 188 19.00 27.27 35.96
C ALA A 188 18.70 28.70 36.50
N GLY A 189 17.47 28.93 36.94
CA GLY A 189 17.06 30.12 37.69
C GLY A 189 15.82 29.83 38.52
N ASP A 190 15.92 30.09 39.82
CA ASP A 190 15.00 29.73 40.90
C ASP A 190 13.50 30.04 40.67
N ALA A 191 12.67 29.20 41.29
CA ALA A 191 11.22 29.39 41.43
C ALA A 191 10.86 30.67 42.22
N PRO A 192 9.56 31.03 42.27
CA PRO A 192 8.92 30.79 43.57
C PRO A 192 7.58 30.04 43.46
N VAL A 193 7.58 28.91 44.18
CA VAL A 193 6.52 28.34 45.02
C VAL A 193 5.19 29.10 45.02
N GLY A 194 4.16 28.44 44.49
CA GLY A 194 2.75 28.66 44.78
C GLY A 194 2.01 27.32 44.69
N GLY A 195 2.22 26.45 45.68
CA GLY A 195 1.70 25.09 45.66
C GLY A 195 0.21 25.00 45.99
N VAL A 196 -0.44 24.00 45.40
CA VAL A 196 -1.47 23.21 46.08
C VAL A 196 -1.20 21.74 45.79
N ALA A 197 -1.04 20.98 46.87
CA ALA A 197 -0.61 19.59 46.86
C ALA A 197 -1.80 18.62 46.82
N GLY A 198 -1.58 17.48 46.16
CA GLY A 198 -1.83 16.17 46.76
C GLY A 198 -3.05 15.37 46.32
N ALA A 199 -2.76 14.12 45.92
CA ALA A 199 -3.57 12.89 45.82
C ALA A 199 -3.67 12.44 44.36
N GLY A 200 -3.30 11.23 43.94
CA GLY A 200 -3.19 9.93 44.58
C GLY A 200 -3.54 8.90 43.49
N ASP A 201 -2.95 7.71 43.52
CA ASP A 201 -3.20 6.65 42.55
C ASP A 201 -4.70 6.39 42.30
N VAL A 202 -5.09 6.24 41.03
CA VAL A 202 -6.28 5.47 40.63
C VAL A 202 -6.03 4.81 39.27
N ASP A 203 -5.98 3.48 39.31
CA ASP A 203 -6.25 2.59 38.19
C ASP A 203 -7.63 2.88 37.55
N GLY A 204 -7.72 2.64 36.24
CA GLY A 204 -8.92 2.04 35.65
C GLY A 204 -9.98 2.95 35.02
N ALA A 205 -10.03 2.86 33.69
CA ALA A 205 -11.24 2.92 32.85
C ALA A 205 -11.89 4.28 32.51
N ALA A 206 -12.05 4.45 31.19
CA ALA A 206 -13.10 5.19 30.50
C ALA A 206 -13.06 6.73 30.56
N ALA A 207 -12.47 7.31 29.52
CA ALA A 207 -13.00 8.52 28.89
C ALA A 207 -12.81 8.43 27.36
N ALA A 208 -13.63 7.58 26.73
CA ALA A 208 -14.15 7.91 25.41
C ALA A 208 -15.29 8.93 25.65
N GLY A 209 -15.14 10.14 25.11
CA GLY A 209 -16.18 11.16 25.16
C GLY A 209 -15.64 12.54 25.57
N GLY A 210 -15.56 13.43 24.58
CA GLY A 210 -15.36 14.86 24.79
C GLY A 210 -13.97 15.34 24.43
N ALA A 211 -13.79 15.75 23.17
CA ALA A 211 -12.84 16.81 22.86
C ALA A 211 -13.11 17.98 23.82
N GLY A 212 -12.03 18.53 24.39
CA GLY A 212 -12.03 19.26 25.65
C GLY A 212 -13.06 20.39 25.77
N ALA A 213 -13.98 20.23 26.70
CA ALA A 213 -14.67 21.34 27.35
C ALA A 213 -13.92 21.63 28.65
N GLY A 214 -13.02 22.62 28.67
CA GLY A 214 -12.29 22.94 29.91
C GLY A 214 -11.16 23.98 29.89
N ALA A 215 -10.78 24.56 28.75
CA ALA A 215 -9.92 25.74 28.69
C ALA A 215 -10.72 26.94 28.13
N PRO A 216 -10.47 28.18 28.59
CA PRO A 216 -11.17 29.33 28.04
C PRO A 216 -10.69 29.57 26.59
N GLY A 217 -11.53 29.19 25.63
CA GLY A 217 -11.35 29.42 24.20
C GLY A 217 -10.81 28.22 23.43
N GLY A 218 -11.53 27.78 22.39
CA GLY A 218 -11.05 26.76 21.44
C GLY A 218 -9.86 27.28 20.60
N LEU A 219 -9.22 26.41 19.80
CA LEU A 219 -8.15 26.82 18.86
C LEU A 219 -8.62 28.00 17.99
N ASP A 220 -9.88 27.98 17.56
CA ASP A 220 -10.51 29.05 16.80
C ASP A 220 -10.51 30.39 17.55
N ASP A 221 -10.89 30.42 18.83
CA ASP A 221 -10.90 31.63 19.65
C ASP A 221 -9.48 32.16 19.89
N ARG A 222 -8.51 31.25 20.03
CA ARG A 222 -7.10 31.58 20.23
C ARG A 222 -6.48 32.20 18.97
N LEU A 223 -6.81 31.68 17.79
CA LEU A 223 -6.37 32.24 16.51
C LEU A 223 -7.00 33.60 16.24
N VAL A 224 -8.29 33.77 16.57
CA VAL A 224 -8.98 35.06 16.46
C VAL A 224 -8.35 36.08 17.41
N GLY A 225 -8.01 35.69 18.64
CA GLY A 225 -7.32 36.55 19.61
C GLY A 225 -5.93 36.99 19.13
N VAL A 226 -5.08 36.04 18.69
CA VAL A 226 -3.75 36.34 18.14
C VAL A 226 -3.83 37.28 16.94
N PHE A 227 -4.83 37.08 16.09
CA PHE A 227 -5.06 37.95 14.93
C PHE A 227 -5.48 39.36 15.36
N GLN A 228 -6.40 39.50 16.31
CA GLN A 228 -6.81 40.79 16.86
C GLN A 228 -5.64 41.52 17.53
N ASP A 229 -4.82 40.81 18.31
CA ASP A 229 -3.67 41.37 19.01
C ASP A 229 -2.59 41.85 18.03
N ALA A 230 -2.30 41.08 16.97
CA ALA A 230 -1.35 41.48 15.93
C ALA A 230 -1.86 42.68 15.12
N LEU A 231 -3.17 42.79 14.92
CA LEU A 231 -3.81 43.99 14.36
C LEU A 231 -3.95 45.14 15.37
N GLY A 232 -3.77 44.89 16.66
CA GLY A 232 -4.01 45.81 17.78
C GLY A 232 -2.78 46.58 18.28
N LEU A 233 -1.60 46.37 17.68
CA LEU A 233 -0.40 47.18 17.97
C LEU A 233 -0.70 48.68 17.76
N PRO A 234 -0.18 49.56 18.64
CA PRO A 234 -0.73 50.89 18.90
C PRO A 234 -0.86 51.70 17.61
N GLN A 235 -1.98 52.43 17.52
CA GLN A 235 -2.15 53.53 16.58
C GLN A 235 -0.89 54.38 16.68
N VAL A 236 -0.04 54.34 15.64
CA VAL A 236 0.84 55.48 15.41
C VAL A 236 -0.14 56.63 15.22
N ASP A 237 -0.19 57.55 16.18
CA ASP A 237 -0.91 58.82 16.03
C ASP A 237 -0.35 59.49 14.77
N VAL A 238 -1.01 59.24 13.63
CA VAL A 238 -0.69 59.90 12.36
C VAL A 238 -1.27 61.30 12.43
N LEU A 239 -0.69 62.12 13.30
CA LEU A 239 -0.79 63.57 13.23
C LEU A 239 0.10 64.04 12.08
N GLY A 240 -0.34 63.83 10.84
CA GLY A 240 0.32 64.36 9.66
C GLY A 240 -0.02 63.57 8.40
N GLY A 241 -0.50 64.26 7.35
CA GLY A 241 -0.95 63.64 6.10
C GLY A 241 0.07 62.68 5.49
N VAL A 242 -0.15 61.39 5.71
CA VAL A 242 0.51 60.30 5.00
C VAL A 242 -0.30 60.04 3.73
N GLU A 243 0.37 59.94 2.58
CA GLU A 243 -0.27 59.69 1.29
C GLU A 243 -1.07 58.38 1.35
N ARG A 244 -2.19 58.33 0.61
CA ARG A 244 -3.11 57.17 0.61
C ARG A 244 -2.40 55.84 0.33
N GLU A 245 -1.34 55.88 -0.47
CA GLU A 245 -0.53 54.72 -0.88
C GLU A 245 0.34 54.19 0.27
N SER A 246 0.95 55.07 1.08
CA SER A 246 1.73 54.67 2.26
C SER A 246 0.86 54.18 3.42
N GLN A 247 -0.40 54.64 3.50
CA GLN A 247 -1.39 54.05 4.41
C GLN A 247 -1.81 52.64 3.96
N GLN A 248 -1.87 52.38 2.66
CA GLN A 248 -2.20 51.05 2.12
C GLN A 248 -1.08 50.04 2.37
N ASP A 249 0.17 50.43 2.16
CA ASP A 249 1.33 49.57 2.45
C ASP A 249 1.44 49.23 3.93
N LEU A 250 1.10 50.17 4.83
CA LEU A 250 1.11 49.92 6.27
C LEU A 250 0.08 48.87 6.68
N VAL A 251 -1.12 48.90 6.10
CA VAL A 251 -2.18 47.93 6.36
C VAL A 251 -1.83 46.55 5.80
N ALA A 252 -1.28 46.49 4.58
CA ALA A 252 -0.80 45.24 3.98
C ALA A 252 0.28 44.58 4.85
N ASN A 253 1.26 45.35 5.30
CA ASN A 253 2.29 44.88 6.23
C ASN A 253 1.70 44.37 7.56
N ARG A 254 0.67 45.02 8.11
CA ARG A 254 -0.01 44.55 9.35
C ARG A 254 -0.73 43.22 9.15
N ILE A 255 -1.38 43.03 8.01
CA ILE A 255 -2.03 41.74 7.68
C ILE A 255 -0.99 40.64 7.56
N ASP A 256 0.15 40.92 6.91
CA ASP A 256 1.22 39.93 6.76
C ASP A 256 1.88 39.59 8.11
N VAL A 257 2.07 40.56 9.00
CA VAL A 257 2.50 40.35 10.40
C VAL A 257 1.49 39.50 11.17
N ALA A 258 0.19 39.79 11.03
CA ALA A 258 -0.86 39.02 11.69
C ALA A 258 -0.94 37.58 11.16
N LEU A 259 -0.76 37.37 9.85
CA LEU A 259 -0.67 36.03 9.26
C LEU A 259 0.55 35.26 9.76
N ALA A 260 1.70 35.93 9.94
CA ALA A 260 2.88 35.32 10.53
C ALA A 260 2.63 34.91 11.99
N ALA A 261 1.96 35.74 12.78
CA ALA A 261 1.58 35.42 14.15
C ALA A 261 0.60 34.24 14.24
N VAL A 262 -0.38 34.18 13.34
CA VAL A 262 -1.32 33.06 13.23
C VAL A 262 -0.59 31.76 12.88
N ARG A 263 0.35 31.79 11.93
CA ARG A 263 1.18 30.62 11.60
C ARG A 263 2.01 30.15 12.79
N ALA A 264 2.70 31.08 13.48
CA ALA A 264 3.46 30.74 14.68
C ALA A 264 2.58 30.15 15.79
N CYS A 265 1.35 30.66 15.96
CA CYS A 265 0.39 30.08 16.90
C CYS A 265 -0.06 28.67 16.52
N LEU A 266 -0.22 28.38 15.22
CA LEU A 266 -0.52 27.04 14.72
C LEU A 266 0.66 26.09 14.92
N ASP A 267 1.88 26.54 14.63
CA ASP A 267 3.09 25.73 14.80
C ASP A 267 3.33 25.40 16.28
N GLU A 268 3.15 26.39 17.18
CA GLU A 268 3.18 26.16 18.63
C GLU A 268 2.08 25.17 19.07
N TRP A 269 0.87 25.27 18.52
CA TRP A 269 -0.20 24.34 18.83
C TRP A 269 0.14 22.91 18.41
N VAL A 270 0.67 22.73 17.19
CA VAL A 270 1.14 21.43 16.69
C VAL A 270 2.23 20.88 17.59
N TYR A 271 3.20 21.70 17.98
CA TYR A 271 4.27 21.29 18.88
C TYR A 271 3.75 20.83 20.25
N GLN A 272 2.80 21.57 20.85
CA GLN A 272 2.18 21.19 22.14
C GLN A 272 1.38 19.88 22.03
N ALA A 273 0.67 19.68 20.91
CA ALA A 273 -0.03 18.42 20.65
C ALA A 273 0.96 17.25 20.51
N ALA A 274 2.05 17.46 19.77
CA ALA A 274 3.11 16.50 19.52
C ALA A 274 3.87 16.14 20.80
N GLN A 275 4.16 17.11 21.67
CA GLN A 275 4.70 16.89 23.01
C GLN A 275 3.74 16.04 23.87
N GLY A 276 2.44 16.28 23.77
CA GLY A 276 1.43 15.55 24.52
C GLY A 276 1.37 14.05 24.19
N VAL A 277 1.78 13.67 22.97
CA VAL A 277 1.83 12.27 22.51
C VAL A 277 3.22 11.66 22.50
N ALA A 278 4.28 12.44 22.70
CA ALA A 278 5.65 11.93 22.78
C ALA A 278 5.79 10.85 23.87
N GLY A 279 6.46 9.74 23.54
CA GLY A 279 6.64 8.59 24.42
C GLY A 279 5.37 7.75 24.65
N ARG A 280 4.22 8.12 24.06
CA ARG A 280 3.04 7.25 24.07
C ARG A 280 3.22 6.09 23.11
N ARG A 281 2.60 4.98 23.45
CA ARG A 281 2.52 3.80 22.59
C ARG A 281 1.25 3.82 21.76
N MET A 282 1.23 3.02 20.70
CA MET A 282 0.01 2.77 19.94
C MET A 282 -1.14 2.31 20.87
N PRO A 283 -2.35 2.85 20.71
CA PRO A 283 -3.50 2.43 21.50
C PRO A 283 -3.75 0.93 21.36
N ALA A 284 -4.34 0.33 22.40
CA ALA A 284 -4.75 -1.06 22.33
C ALA A 284 -5.81 -1.24 21.23
N PHE A 285 -5.58 -2.21 20.35
CA PHE A 285 -6.54 -2.64 19.33
C PHE A 285 -6.80 -4.14 19.42
N ASP A 286 -7.97 -4.61 19.03
CA ASP A 286 -8.28 -6.04 19.05
C ASP A 286 -8.19 -6.62 17.64
N VAL A 287 -7.14 -7.41 17.40
CA VAL A 287 -6.96 -8.06 16.10
C VAL A 287 -8.05 -9.13 15.94
N PRO A 288 -8.83 -9.12 14.84
CA PRO A 288 -9.86 -10.12 14.63
C PRO A 288 -9.27 -11.54 14.64
N ALA A 289 -10.05 -12.52 15.11
CA ALA A 289 -9.65 -13.91 14.98
C ALA A 289 -9.73 -14.35 13.51
N PHE A 290 -8.70 -15.04 13.03
CA PHE A 290 -8.72 -15.60 11.68
C PHE A 290 -9.61 -16.85 11.62
N GLY A 291 -10.61 -16.83 10.74
CA GLY A 291 -11.60 -17.91 10.59
C GLY A 291 -11.11 -19.13 9.79
N GLY A 292 -9.88 -19.10 9.27
CA GLY A 292 -9.33 -20.13 8.39
C GLY A 292 -9.69 -19.92 6.91
N VAL A 293 -9.01 -20.66 6.04
CA VAL A 293 -9.26 -20.65 4.60
C VAL A 293 -10.02 -21.91 4.19
N ARG A 294 -10.96 -21.76 3.25
CA ARG A 294 -11.58 -22.90 2.60
C ARG A 294 -10.66 -23.43 1.50
N CYS A 295 -10.26 -24.69 1.63
CA CYS A 295 -9.49 -25.40 0.63
C CYS A 295 -10.32 -26.53 0.04
N VAL A 296 -10.36 -26.64 -1.29
CA VAL A 296 -11.06 -27.70 -2.01
C VAL A 296 -10.07 -28.40 -2.93
N ARG A 297 -10.03 -29.73 -2.86
CA ARG A 297 -9.30 -30.52 -3.85
C ARG A 297 -10.17 -30.70 -5.09
N VAL A 298 -9.70 -30.17 -6.21
CA VAL A 298 -10.38 -30.21 -7.51
C VAL A 298 -9.96 -31.43 -8.32
N VAL A 299 -8.68 -31.80 -8.22
CA VAL A 299 -8.11 -32.95 -8.93
C VAL A 299 -7.79 -34.06 -7.96
N ASP A 300 -8.25 -35.27 -8.24
CA ASP A 300 -8.00 -36.41 -7.38
C ASP A 300 -6.52 -36.87 -7.41
N VAL A 301 -6.02 -37.28 -6.26
CA VAL A 301 -4.61 -37.69 -6.11
C VAL A 301 -4.33 -38.98 -6.89
N ALA A 302 -5.30 -39.90 -6.99
CA ALA A 302 -5.10 -41.13 -7.75
C ALA A 302 -4.99 -40.84 -9.25
N GLN A 303 -5.77 -39.89 -9.77
CA GLN A 303 -5.67 -39.44 -11.17
C GLN A 303 -4.33 -38.77 -11.46
N LEU A 304 -3.85 -37.88 -10.57
CA LEU A 304 -2.52 -37.28 -10.69
C LEU A 304 -1.40 -38.32 -10.65
N THR A 305 -1.53 -39.32 -9.78
CA THR A 305 -0.56 -40.41 -9.66
C THR A 305 -0.56 -41.28 -10.92
N GLU A 306 -1.73 -41.60 -11.46
CA GLU A 306 -1.85 -42.34 -12.71
C GLU A 306 -1.21 -41.57 -13.88
N LEU A 307 -1.48 -40.27 -14.01
CA LEU A 307 -0.85 -39.45 -15.05
C LEU A 307 0.67 -39.38 -14.87
N LEU A 308 1.17 -39.23 -13.63
CA LEU A 308 2.60 -39.28 -13.32
C LEU A 308 3.25 -40.60 -13.76
N LEU A 309 2.58 -41.73 -13.55
CA LEU A 309 3.07 -43.04 -14.02
C LEU A 309 3.18 -43.08 -15.55
N GLN A 310 2.19 -42.53 -16.26
CA GLN A 310 2.23 -42.45 -17.72
C GLN A 310 3.34 -41.51 -18.23
N VAL A 311 3.58 -40.38 -17.55
CA VAL A 311 4.70 -39.47 -17.87
C VAL A 311 6.04 -40.14 -17.63
N LYS A 312 6.21 -40.89 -16.54
CA LYS A 312 7.43 -41.67 -16.27
C LYS A 312 7.67 -42.76 -17.32
N ALA A 313 6.61 -43.40 -17.80
CA ALA A 313 6.70 -44.36 -18.91
C ALA A 313 7.13 -43.67 -20.22
N SER A 314 6.53 -42.52 -20.54
CA SER A 314 6.91 -41.72 -21.71
C SER A 314 8.36 -41.21 -21.63
N TYR A 315 8.81 -40.81 -20.42
CA TYR A 315 10.19 -40.38 -20.17
C TYR A 315 11.23 -41.44 -20.54
N ALA A 316 10.95 -42.72 -20.30
CA ALA A 316 11.89 -43.80 -20.65
C ALA A 316 12.11 -43.87 -22.18
N THR A 317 11.06 -43.66 -22.96
CA THR A 317 11.13 -43.61 -24.44
C THR A 317 11.79 -42.31 -24.92
N TYR A 318 11.42 -41.17 -24.34
CA TYR A 318 12.05 -39.87 -24.59
C TYR A 318 13.57 -39.90 -24.35
N ALA A 319 13.99 -40.38 -23.18
CA ALA A 319 15.41 -40.44 -22.81
C ALA A 319 16.20 -41.39 -23.72
N LYS A 320 15.55 -42.41 -24.30
CA LYS A 320 16.16 -43.26 -25.32
C LYS A 320 16.29 -42.50 -26.65
N SER A 321 15.26 -41.77 -27.07
CA SER A 321 15.28 -40.96 -28.28
C SER A 321 16.39 -39.89 -28.24
N VAL A 322 16.48 -39.11 -27.16
CA VAL A 322 17.50 -38.07 -26.97
C VAL A 322 18.91 -38.64 -26.95
N ARG A 323 19.13 -39.81 -26.32
CA ARG A 323 20.47 -40.45 -26.32
C ARG A 323 20.89 -40.94 -27.71
N GLN A 324 19.93 -41.31 -28.57
CA GLN A 324 20.22 -41.84 -29.89
C GLN A 324 20.28 -40.75 -30.97
N GLY A 325 19.39 -39.75 -30.92
CA GLY A 325 19.27 -38.67 -31.90
C GLY A 325 19.84 -37.31 -31.45
N GLY A 326 20.33 -37.20 -30.22
CA GLY A 326 20.89 -35.97 -29.66
C GLY A 326 19.81 -34.93 -29.33
N LEU A 327 20.23 -33.65 -29.21
CA LEU A 327 19.34 -32.52 -28.87
C LEU A 327 18.26 -32.27 -29.93
N PHE A 328 18.47 -32.72 -31.17
CA PHE A 328 17.47 -32.67 -32.23
C PHE A 328 16.16 -33.39 -31.83
N CYS A 329 16.28 -34.48 -31.08
CA CYS A 329 15.13 -35.26 -30.60
C CYS A 329 14.59 -34.78 -29.23
N ALA A 330 15.03 -33.63 -28.71
CA ALA A 330 14.74 -33.25 -27.33
C ALA A 330 13.50 -32.36 -27.14
N PHE A 331 13.05 -31.62 -28.17
CA PHE A 331 12.06 -30.55 -28.01
C PHE A 331 10.93 -30.54 -29.06
N GLY A 332 10.76 -31.62 -29.84
CA GLY A 332 9.71 -31.70 -30.86
C GLY A 332 10.11 -31.05 -32.20
N SER A 333 9.20 -31.10 -33.17
CA SER A 333 9.42 -30.60 -34.54
C SER A 333 9.55 -29.08 -34.66
N ASP A 334 9.10 -28.31 -33.66
CA ASP A 334 9.21 -26.83 -33.58
C ASP A 334 10.52 -26.34 -32.92
N GLY A 335 11.48 -27.24 -32.66
CA GLY A 335 12.77 -26.87 -32.08
C GLY A 335 13.69 -26.21 -33.12
N GLU A 336 14.15 -24.98 -32.85
CA GLU A 336 15.23 -24.29 -33.61
C GLU A 336 16.50 -25.14 -33.83
N TYR A 337 16.66 -26.25 -33.10
CA TYR A 337 17.69 -27.25 -33.37
C TYR A 337 17.29 -28.08 -34.60
N GLY A 338 17.41 -27.48 -35.79
CA GLY A 338 17.08 -28.13 -37.06
C GLY A 338 17.05 -27.17 -38.26
N GLU A 339 16.70 -25.91 -38.04
CA GLU A 339 16.96 -24.87 -39.03
C GLU A 339 18.45 -24.53 -38.98
N ALA A 340 19.16 -24.78 -40.08
CA ALA A 340 20.44 -24.12 -40.28
C ALA A 340 20.19 -22.62 -40.06
N ALA A 341 20.86 -22.02 -39.08
CA ALA A 341 20.87 -20.57 -38.88
C ALA A 341 20.89 -19.92 -40.28
N PRO A 342 19.93 -19.02 -40.58
CA PRO A 342 19.76 -18.52 -41.95
C PRO A 342 21.13 -18.08 -42.44
N SER A 343 21.57 -18.66 -43.56
CA SER A 343 22.84 -18.29 -44.18
C SER A 343 22.92 -16.76 -44.23
N ALA A 344 24.12 -16.19 -44.08
CA ALA A 344 24.30 -14.74 -44.17
C ALA A 344 23.67 -14.16 -45.46
N PHE A 345 23.56 -14.96 -46.52
CA PHE A 345 22.86 -14.63 -47.75
C PHE A 345 21.33 -14.55 -47.59
N SER A 346 20.68 -15.50 -46.89
CA SER A 346 19.23 -15.45 -46.64
C SER A 346 18.83 -14.35 -45.65
N ALA A 347 19.67 -14.07 -44.64
CA ALA A 347 19.45 -12.93 -43.74
C ALA A 347 19.59 -11.58 -44.49
N PHE A 348 20.59 -11.48 -45.38
CA PHE A 348 20.77 -10.32 -46.26
C PHE A 348 19.61 -10.17 -47.25
N PHE A 349 19.13 -11.26 -47.87
CA PHE A 349 18.03 -11.21 -48.84
C PHE A 349 16.70 -10.81 -48.19
N ARG A 350 16.45 -11.23 -46.93
CA ARG A 350 15.29 -10.79 -46.14
C ARG A 350 15.39 -9.30 -45.81
N ALA A 351 16.55 -8.82 -45.36
CA ALA A 351 16.79 -7.41 -45.07
C ALA A 351 16.73 -6.48 -46.31
N VAL A 352 17.01 -7.01 -47.50
CA VAL A 352 16.97 -6.24 -48.77
C VAL A 352 15.58 -6.27 -49.43
N CYS A 353 14.75 -7.27 -49.10
CA CYS A 353 13.43 -7.45 -49.70
C CYS A 353 12.26 -7.11 -48.76
N SER A 354 12.49 -6.83 -47.48
CA SER A 354 11.50 -6.24 -46.59
C SER A 354 11.32 -4.76 -46.91
N ASP A 355 10.09 -4.34 -47.22
CA ASP A 355 9.73 -2.94 -47.39
C ASP A 355 9.94 -2.19 -46.05
N PRO A 356 10.52 -0.97 -46.06
CA PRO A 356 10.88 -0.25 -44.83
C PRO A 356 9.69 0.25 -44.01
N ASP A 357 8.46 0.03 -44.46
CA ASP A 357 7.21 0.45 -43.79
C ASP A 357 6.41 -0.74 -43.21
N GLU A 358 6.92 -1.98 -43.31
CA GLU A 358 6.38 -3.15 -42.58
C GLU A 358 7.47 -3.77 -41.70
N ASP A 359 7.86 -3.10 -40.60
CA ASP A 359 8.54 -3.78 -39.48
C ASP A 359 8.47 -2.99 -38.15
N GLU A 360 7.34 -3.12 -37.45
CA GLU A 360 7.33 -3.32 -35.99
C GLU A 360 6.84 -4.76 -35.76
N GLY A 361 7.60 -5.75 -36.23
CA GLY A 361 7.47 -7.13 -35.79
C GLY A 361 8.33 -7.33 -34.56
N ASP A 362 7.71 -7.51 -33.39
CA ASP A 362 8.38 -8.02 -32.20
C ASP A 362 9.16 -9.30 -32.56
N ASP A 363 10.44 -9.37 -32.21
CA ASP A 363 11.23 -10.61 -32.14
C ASP A 363 10.74 -11.50 -30.94
N ASP A 364 9.42 -11.68 -30.77
CA ASP A 364 8.77 -12.47 -29.70
C ASP A 364 8.11 -13.78 -30.20
N ASP A 365 8.44 -14.26 -31.40
CA ASP A 365 7.87 -15.51 -31.94
C ASP A 365 8.45 -16.81 -31.33
N CYS A 366 9.11 -16.75 -30.17
CA CYS A 366 9.42 -17.94 -29.38
C CYS A 366 8.35 -18.15 -28.31
N PRO A 367 7.43 -19.13 -28.44
CA PRO A 367 6.45 -19.41 -27.39
C PRO A 367 7.17 -19.64 -26.06
N GLU A 368 6.85 -18.81 -25.06
CA GLU A 368 7.59 -18.76 -23.78
C GLU A 368 7.45 -20.04 -22.94
N GLY A 369 6.47 -20.90 -23.26
CA GLY A 369 6.14 -22.13 -22.55
C GLY A 369 6.25 -23.40 -23.40
N ILE A 370 5.87 -24.55 -22.80
CA ILE A 370 5.83 -25.84 -23.52
C ILE A 370 4.79 -25.73 -24.66
N PRO A 371 5.13 -25.98 -25.94
CA PRO A 371 4.18 -25.89 -27.05
C PRO A 371 2.96 -26.80 -26.88
N ASP A 372 1.85 -26.42 -27.51
CA ASP A 372 0.68 -27.27 -27.66
C ASP A 372 0.90 -28.24 -28.83
N PHE A 373 1.63 -29.32 -28.57
CA PHE A 373 1.96 -30.35 -29.57
C PHE A 373 0.76 -31.13 -30.12
N VAL A 374 -0.43 -30.93 -29.53
CA VAL A 374 -1.61 -31.70 -29.83
C VAL A 374 -2.79 -30.75 -29.98
N ASP A 375 -3.52 -30.86 -31.09
CA ASP A 375 -4.79 -30.15 -31.26
C ASP A 375 -5.82 -30.71 -30.28
N GLU A 376 -6.02 -29.96 -29.20
CA GLU A 376 -7.02 -30.25 -28.18
C GLU A 376 -8.35 -29.68 -28.67
N GLU A 377 -9.28 -30.55 -29.06
CA GLU A 377 -10.61 -30.17 -29.56
C GLU A 377 -11.18 -28.98 -28.78
N ALA A 378 -11.26 -27.84 -29.45
CA ALA A 378 -11.51 -26.52 -28.88
C ALA A 378 -12.78 -26.46 -28.01
N LYS A 379 -12.65 -26.79 -26.72
CA LYS A 379 -13.60 -26.44 -25.67
C LYS A 379 -12.87 -25.70 -24.57
N ARG A 380 -12.67 -24.39 -24.77
CA ARG A 380 -12.52 -23.33 -23.75
C ARG A 380 -11.69 -23.66 -22.48
N GLY A 381 -10.69 -24.55 -22.57
CA GLY A 381 -9.99 -25.11 -21.39
C GLY A 381 -9.10 -26.35 -21.63
N GLY A 382 -9.09 -26.93 -22.84
CA GLY A 382 -8.19 -28.04 -23.20
C GLY A 382 -8.66 -29.43 -22.73
N ASP A 383 -7.78 -30.44 -22.87
CA ASP A 383 -8.02 -31.82 -22.39
C ASP A 383 -8.19 -31.86 -20.85
N ASP A 384 -9.21 -32.56 -20.35
CA ASP A 384 -9.36 -32.86 -18.92
C ASP A 384 -8.37 -33.96 -18.46
N ILE A 385 -8.24 -34.18 -17.14
CA ILE A 385 -7.23 -35.13 -16.62
C ILE A 385 -7.48 -36.58 -17.09
N ALA A 386 -8.74 -36.99 -17.25
CA ALA A 386 -9.07 -38.34 -17.70
C ALA A 386 -8.65 -38.54 -19.16
N ARG A 387 -8.98 -37.56 -20.02
CA ARG A 387 -8.60 -37.53 -21.43
C ARG A 387 -7.09 -37.44 -21.61
N ALA A 388 -6.39 -36.65 -20.80
CA ALA A 388 -4.93 -36.61 -20.80
C ALA A 388 -4.31 -37.96 -20.43
N ILE A 389 -4.86 -38.69 -19.44
CA ILE A 389 -4.41 -40.04 -19.09
C ILE A 389 -4.63 -41.02 -20.25
N GLU A 390 -5.82 -41.02 -20.86
CA GLU A 390 -6.14 -41.90 -22.00
C GLU A 390 -5.24 -41.63 -23.21
N ARG A 391 -4.99 -40.36 -23.50
CA ARG A 391 -4.09 -39.94 -24.58
C ARG A 391 -2.66 -40.37 -24.29
N MET A 392 -2.16 -40.15 -23.08
CA MET A 392 -0.82 -40.61 -22.68
C MET A 392 -0.69 -42.14 -22.75
N LYS A 393 -1.74 -42.90 -22.39
CA LYS A 393 -1.76 -44.36 -22.59
C LYS A 393 -1.65 -44.75 -24.06
N THR A 394 -2.34 -44.00 -24.93
CA THR A 394 -2.29 -44.21 -26.38
C THR A 394 -0.88 -43.91 -26.92
N PHE A 395 -0.27 -42.81 -26.49
CA PHE A 395 1.10 -42.44 -26.84
C PHE A 395 2.11 -43.51 -26.38
N ASN A 396 1.99 -43.98 -25.14
CA ASN A 396 2.88 -45.00 -24.58
C ASN A 396 2.68 -46.39 -25.20
N ALA A 397 1.53 -46.68 -25.80
CA ALA A 397 1.27 -47.92 -26.52
C ALA A 397 1.93 -47.97 -27.90
N GLN A 398 2.28 -46.81 -28.48
CA GLN A 398 2.98 -46.74 -29.75
C GLN A 398 4.41 -47.27 -29.58
N ARG A 399 4.82 -48.15 -30.49
CA ARG A 399 6.15 -48.75 -30.46
C ARG A 399 7.17 -47.76 -31.02
N TYR A 400 8.17 -47.41 -30.22
CA TYR A 400 9.32 -46.64 -30.69
C TYR A 400 10.20 -47.46 -31.67
N GLY A 401 10.28 -47.03 -32.93
CA GLY A 401 11.05 -47.68 -33.99
C GLY A 401 12.55 -47.36 -33.97
N GLY A 402 12.97 -46.27 -33.31
CA GLY A 402 14.36 -45.77 -33.28
C GLY A 402 14.51 -44.42 -33.98
N VAL A 403 15.73 -43.92 -34.14
CA VAL A 403 16.01 -42.61 -34.81
C VAL A 403 15.68 -42.62 -36.30
N LEU A 404 15.45 -43.79 -36.89
CA LEU A 404 15.05 -43.95 -38.30
C LEU A 404 13.53 -44.08 -38.48
N ASP A 405 12.74 -43.81 -37.44
CA ASP A 405 11.29 -43.64 -37.57
C ASP A 405 10.98 -42.41 -38.43
N ASP A 406 9.80 -42.39 -39.06
CA ASP A 406 9.39 -41.30 -39.95
C ASP A 406 9.33 -39.93 -39.23
N ASP A 407 9.14 -39.97 -37.90
CA ASP A 407 9.19 -38.79 -37.03
C ASP A 407 10.02 -39.07 -35.76
N PRO A 408 11.31 -38.68 -35.74
CA PRO A 408 12.19 -38.87 -34.58
C PRO A 408 11.89 -37.91 -33.42
N ALA A 409 11.05 -36.90 -33.63
CA ALA A 409 10.68 -35.88 -32.65
C ALA A 409 9.39 -36.25 -31.88
N LEU A 410 8.53 -37.09 -32.45
CA LEU A 410 7.28 -37.57 -31.87
C LEU A 410 7.37 -38.05 -30.40
N PRO A 411 8.41 -38.81 -29.97
CA PRO A 411 8.54 -39.18 -28.55
C PRO A 411 8.73 -37.98 -27.60
N ALA A 412 9.35 -36.89 -28.07
CA ALA A 412 9.51 -35.66 -27.30
C ALA A 412 8.19 -34.91 -27.17
N GLU A 413 7.41 -34.85 -28.25
CA GLU A 413 6.10 -34.20 -28.27
C GLU A 413 5.13 -34.86 -27.28
N HIS A 414 5.05 -36.20 -27.31
CA HIS A 414 4.24 -36.97 -26.35
C HIS A 414 4.70 -36.77 -24.90
N PHE A 415 6.01 -36.73 -24.67
CA PHE A 415 6.57 -36.52 -23.33
C PHE A 415 6.25 -35.12 -22.80
N TRP A 416 6.50 -34.08 -23.59
CA TRP A 416 6.30 -32.70 -23.18
C TRP A 416 4.82 -32.34 -23.01
N TYR A 417 3.94 -32.90 -23.84
CA TYR A 417 2.49 -32.86 -23.60
C TYR A 417 2.13 -33.39 -22.19
N GLY A 418 2.62 -34.59 -21.86
CA GLY A 418 2.36 -35.22 -20.57
C GLY A 418 2.89 -34.41 -19.39
N VAL A 419 4.11 -33.87 -19.50
CA VAL A 419 4.71 -32.99 -18.48
C VAL A 419 3.88 -31.72 -18.29
N LYS A 420 3.50 -31.04 -19.39
CA LYS A 420 2.69 -29.81 -19.37
C LYS A 420 1.37 -30.04 -18.64
N LYS A 421 0.64 -31.10 -19.03
CA LYS A 421 -0.64 -31.46 -18.40
C LYS A 421 -0.49 -31.84 -16.94
N LEU A 422 0.46 -32.72 -16.63
CA LEU A 422 0.71 -33.14 -15.25
C LEU A 422 1.05 -31.96 -14.35
N SER A 423 1.92 -31.05 -14.79
CA SER A 423 2.27 -29.87 -13.99
C SER A 423 1.10 -28.92 -13.80
N SER A 424 0.31 -28.67 -14.84
CA SER A 424 -0.85 -27.78 -14.77
C SER A 424 -1.89 -28.32 -13.79
N PHE A 425 -2.23 -29.62 -13.89
CA PHE A 425 -3.15 -30.26 -12.96
C PHE A 425 -2.59 -30.35 -11.54
N ALA A 426 -1.28 -30.53 -11.38
CA ALA A 426 -0.65 -30.54 -10.05
C ALA A 426 -0.66 -29.16 -9.38
N GLU A 427 -0.50 -28.07 -10.14
CA GLU A 427 -0.63 -26.71 -9.59
C GLU A 427 -2.07 -26.35 -9.25
N GLN A 428 -3.04 -26.82 -10.04
CA GLN A 428 -4.47 -26.55 -9.85
C GLN A 428 -5.18 -27.61 -8.99
N ALA A 429 -4.44 -28.57 -8.44
CA ALA A 429 -5.02 -29.70 -7.70
C ALA A 429 -5.83 -29.25 -6.49
N ILE A 430 -5.39 -28.18 -5.83
CA ILE A 430 -6.03 -27.61 -4.64
C ILE A 430 -6.36 -26.16 -4.92
N GLN A 431 -7.65 -25.84 -4.88
CA GLN A 431 -8.14 -24.48 -4.91
C GLN A 431 -8.24 -23.95 -3.48
N VAL A 432 -7.57 -22.83 -3.24
CA VAL A 432 -7.58 -22.12 -1.96
C VAL A 432 -8.42 -20.85 -2.14
N ASP A 433 -9.38 -20.63 -1.26
CA ASP A 433 -10.18 -19.39 -1.25
C ASP A 433 -9.43 -18.25 -0.55
N GLU A 434 -8.49 -17.64 -1.27
CA GLU A 434 -7.64 -16.56 -0.75
C GLU A 434 -8.43 -15.32 -0.34
N ARG A 435 -9.68 -15.15 -0.81
CA ARG A 435 -10.53 -14.01 -0.43
C ARG A 435 -10.78 -13.93 1.07
N ALA A 436 -10.85 -15.08 1.75
CA ALA A 436 -11.01 -15.12 3.20
C ALA A 436 -9.77 -14.58 3.93
N TRP A 437 -8.58 -14.81 3.35
CA TRP A 437 -7.32 -14.26 3.81
C TRP A 437 -7.23 -12.76 3.51
N ASP A 438 -7.52 -12.33 2.29
CA ASP A 438 -7.50 -10.92 1.90
C ASP A 438 -8.46 -10.11 2.78
N SER A 439 -9.70 -10.59 2.95
CA SER A 439 -10.69 -9.95 3.82
C SER A 439 -10.25 -9.92 5.29
N TYR A 440 -9.44 -10.88 5.73
CA TYR A 440 -8.85 -10.85 7.06
C TYR A 440 -7.80 -9.75 7.17
N ILE A 441 -6.88 -9.66 6.20
CA ILE A 441 -5.84 -8.62 6.17
C ILE A 441 -6.45 -7.22 6.09
N ASP A 442 -7.46 -7.00 5.25
CA ASP A 442 -8.14 -5.71 5.15
C ASP A 442 -8.73 -5.26 6.50
N ARG A 443 -9.31 -6.20 7.26
CA ARG A 443 -9.83 -5.91 8.61
C ARG A 443 -8.71 -5.63 9.61
N VAL A 444 -7.59 -6.35 9.51
CA VAL A 444 -6.41 -6.11 10.37
C VAL A 444 -5.85 -4.72 10.10
N GLU A 445 -5.63 -4.37 8.84
CA GLU A 445 -5.17 -3.06 8.39
C GLU A 445 -6.09 -1.95 8.88
N TYR A 446 -7.40 -2.10 8.66
CA TYR A 446 -8.41 -1.15 9.14
C TYR A 446 -8.32 -0.93 10.66
N VAL A 447 -8.27 -2.00 11.45
CA VAL A 447 -8.22 -1.91 12.92
C VAL A 447 -6.94 -1.20 13.40
N VAL A 448 -5.80 -1.48 12.77
CA VAL A 448 -4.52 -0.85 13.12
C VAL A 448 -4.54 0.64 12.78
N CYS A 449 -5.01 0.99 11.58
CA CYS A 449 -5.11 2.39 11.14
C CYS A 449 -6.11 3.19 11.97
N GLU A 450 -7.31 2.65 12.25
CA GLU A 450 -8.30 3.31 13.12
C GLU A 450 -7.75 3.57 14.53
N ALA A 451 -6.99 2.62 15.09
CA ALA A 451 -6.38 2.80 16.40
C ALA A 451 -5.29 3.88 16.39
N ALA A 452 -4.61 4.09 15.27
CA ALA A 452 -3.57 5.10 15.13
C ALA A 452 -4.12 6.53 14.92
N LYS A 453 -5.39 6.69 14.52
CA LYS A 453 -5.97 8.01 14.21
C LYS A 453 -5.75 9.07 15.30
N PRO A 454 -6.05 8.82 16.59
CA PRO A 454 -5.88 9.84 17.62
C PRO A 454 -4.42 10.26 17.83
N LEU A 455 -3.46 9.38 17.54
CA LEU A 455 -2.03 9.72 17.58
C LEU A 455 -1.64 10.53 16.33
N SER A 456 -2.06 10.08 15.15
CA SER A 456 -1.71 10.72 13.87
C SER A 456 -2.19 12.17 13.78
N GLU A 457 -3.31 12.52 14.42
CA GLU A 457 -3.83 13.89 14.46
C GLU A 457 -2.98 14.83 15.32
N ALA A 458 -2.24 14.29 16.29
CA ALA A 458 -1.41 15.05 17.21
C ALA A 458 0.08 15.04 16.84
N MET A 459 0.52 14.07 16.04
CA MET A 459 1.93 13.93 15.63
C MET A 459 2.36 15.05 14.68
N ASP A 460 3.63 15.43 14.74
CA ASP A 460 4.28 16.28 13.74
C ASP A 460 5.01 15.46 12.66
N ASP A 461 5.53 16.14 11.64
CA ASP A 461 6.17 15.49 10.48
C ASP A 461 7.43 14.69 10.88
N GLU A 462 8.16 15.14 11.91
CA GLU A 462 9.38 14.51 12.41
C GLU A 462 9.05 13.21 13.19
N GLN A 463 8.03 13.24 14.04
CA GLN A 463 7.53 12.05 14.72
C GLN A 463 7.00 10.99 13.75
N ILE A 464 6.40 11.41 12.62
CA ILE A 464 5.94 10.49 11.57
C ILE A 464 7.14 9.81 10.91
N ALA A 465 8.18 10.57 10.54
CA ALA A 465 9.40 10.00 9.98
C ALA A 465 10.08 9.01 10.94
N GLN A 466 10.14 9.33 12.23
CA GLN A 466 10.67 8.44 13.26
C GLN A 466 9.81 7.18 13.43
N LEU A 467 8.49 7.28 13.33
CA LEU A 467 7.59 6.13 13.33
C LEU A 467 7.83 5.23 12.11
N GLU A 468 7.95 5.79 10.92
CA GLU A 468 8.27 5.05 9.70
C GLU A 468 9.61 4.31 9.83
N GLU A 469 10.63 4.96 10.37
CA GLU A 469 11.93 4.34 10.64
C GLU A 469 11.80 3.18 11.64
N ALA A 470 11.08 3.37 12.74
CA ALA A 470 10.85 2.33 13.74
C ALA A 470 10.10 1.13 13.16
N LEU A 471 9.06 1.36 12.36
CA LEU A 471 8.33 0.31 11.64
C LEU A 471 9.25 -0.42 10.64
N GLY A 472 10.13 0.31 9.95
CA GLY A 472 11.16 -0.23 9.08
C GLY A 472 12.19 -1.10 9.81
N ALA A 473 12.62 -0.69 11.01
CA ALA A 473 13.53 -1.46 11.86
C ALA A 473 12.90 -2.78 12.31
N LEU A 474 11.62 -2.78 12.69
CA LEU A 474 10.87 -4.00 13.02
C LEU A 474 10.82 -4.98 11.85
N LEU A 475 10.73 -4.48 10.60
CA LEU A 475 10.83 -5.31 9.41
C LEU A 475 12.27 -5.85 9.21
N ALA A 476 13.31 -5.12 9.59
CA ALA A 476 14.69 -5.55 9.39
C ALA A 476 15.15 -6.62 10.41
N ASP A 477 14.73 -6.50 11.66
CA ASP A 477 15.13 -7.39 12.76
C ASP A 477 14.77 -8.87 12.55
N ASP A 478 13.76 -9.14 11.73
CA ASP A 478 13.32 -10.50 11.42
C ASP A 478 14.16 -11.20 10.33
N ASN A 479 15.15 -10.51 9.74
CA ASN A 479 16.13 -11.08 8.81
C ASN A 479 17.38 -11.67 9.49
N ALA A 480 17.55 -11.45 10.81
CA ALA A 480 18.59 -12.04 11.64
C ALA A 480 18.12 -13.35 12.28
#